data_AF-A0A5Q6RRQ7-F1
#
_entry.id   AF-A0A5Q6RRQ7-F1
#
_cell.length_a   1.000
_cell.length_b   1.000
_cell.length_c   1.000
_cell.angle_alpha   90.00
_cell.angle_beta   90.00
_cell.angle_gamma   90.00
#
_symmetry.space_group_name_H-M   'P 1'
#
loop_
_entity.id
_entity.type
_entity.pdbx_description
1 polymer ?
#
loop_
_entity_poly.entity_id
_entity_poly.type
_entity_poly.pdbx_seq_one_letter_code
_entity_poly.pdbx_strand_id
1 'polypeptide(L)'
;MRPIDRPQQTVKRYPGMSYAVYGQTLVKTFGAYCIACEAPLPSGVQVEHRLAQQDGRNATAMKYDTFELQYLVACGACNSRKSAKVATLADLGKYLWPDAINTFTAFQFASNGAVLAYADLDAFRQDLFPNSNVRLVVDQALAKSLEDGSLGSRAQATINLWGFNSMDVGAFRTEVAADMRMATRKSAYAAAEAVVTEVPAIAGTSPALPAAVAYAIIGTGYWTIWLQRFLRHGRTDLVQRMFTDARLKESFPSAADCVSFTGDTLTLKPHAEPKAIENFQDQAWVSSRDYVEMLGYEAAGKRTYTGPCPRIGGRGGPKKRGRDSDDDSGSDDDSGSDDDSGLTQPSRKRARRPDESSSASSSPEVSFADDSSDDDMDVSAPVLTSSPATTHVALSNSRAVRRSDRLTKH
;
A
#
# COMPACT_ATOMS: atom_id res chain seq x y z
N MET A 1 -3.53 5.65 3.52
CA MET A 1 -2.91 4.59 4.34
C MET A 1 -4.02 4.04 5.22
N ARG A 2 -4.36 2.76 5.06
CA ARG A 2 -5.41 2.12 5.87
C ARG A 2 -4.84 1.90 7.28
N PRO A 3 -5.52 2.34 8.35
CA PRO A 3 -5.13 1.97 9.71
C PRO A 3 -5.25 0.46 9.91
N ILE A 4 -4.25 -0.17 10.51
CA ILE A 4 -4.17 -1.63 10.60
C ILE A 4 -3.74 -2.08 11.99
N ASP A 5 -4.56 -2.90 12.65
CA ASP A 5 -4.15 -3.49 13.91
C ASP A 5 -3.06 -4.54 13.72
N ARG A 6 -2.07 -4.54 14.62
CA ARG A 6 -1.15 -5.68 14.73
C ARG A 6 -1.80 -6.74 15.60
N PRO A 7 -1.95 -7.99 15.12
CA PRO A 7 -2.37 -9.07 16.01
C PRO A 7 -1.29 -9.29 17.08
N GLN A 8 -1.72 -9.78 18.24
CA GLN A 8 -0.87 -9.96 19.44
C GLN A 8 0.35 -10.86 19.22
N GLN A 9 0.30 -11.75 18.23
CA GLN A 9 1.45 -12.50 17.76
C GLN A 9 1.44 -12.45 16.24
N THR A 10 2.38 -11.69 15.67
CA THR A 10 2.86 -12.04 14.34
C THR A 10 3.74 -13.28 14.47
N VAL A 11 3.85 -14.11 13.41
CA VAL A 11 4.84 -15.19 13.46
C VAL A 11 6.20 -14.53 13.52
N LYS A 12 7.06 -15.00 14.41
CA LYS A 12 8.39 -14.45 14.59
C LYS A 12 9.30 -14.76 13.41
N ARG A 13 10.04 -13.74 12.95
CA ARG A 13 11.19 -13.98 12.07
C ARG A 13 12.32 -14.56 12.92
N TYR A 14 12.75 -15.78 12.61
CA TYR A 14 13.93 -16.38 13.23
C TYR A 14 15.17 -16.21 12.32
N PRO A 15 16.38 -16.23 12.90
CA PRO A 15 17.62 -16.20 12.11
C PRO A 15 17.63 -17.31 11.06
N GLY A 16 17.86 -16.95 9.79
CA GLY A 16 17.82 -17.89 8.66
C GLY A 16 16.46 -18.00 7.95
N MET A 17 15.38 -17.42 8.49
CA MET A 17 14.13 -17.27 7.72
C MET A 17 14.32 -16.23 6.60
N SER A 18 14.05 -16.64 5.36
CA SER A 18 14.11 -15.76 4.20
C SER A 18 12.99 -14.71 4.24
N TYR A 19 13.24 -13.55 3.64
CA TYR A 19 12.23 -12.50 3.51
C TYR A 19 11.01 -12.94 2.70
N ALA A 20 11.17 -13.88 1.75
CA ALA A 20 10.06 -14.43 1.00
C ALA A 20 9.08 -15.20 1.90
N VAL A 21 9.60 -16.09 2.76
CA VAL A 21 8.79 -16.85 3.72
C VAL A 21 8.15 -15.91 4.75
N TYR A 22 8.94 -14.96 5.27
CA TYR A 22 8.43 -14.02 6.26
C TYR A 22 7.36 -13.10 5.67
N GLY A 23 7.54 -12.62 4.43
CA GLY A 23 6.57 -11.79 3.72
C GLY A 23 5.21 -12.47 3.57
N GLN A 24 5.15 -13.78 3.32
CA GLN A 24 3.90 -14.53 3.28
C GLN A 24 3.18 -14.53 4.63
N THR A 25 3.92 -14.58 5.74
CA THR A 25 3.34 -14.44 7.07
C THR A 25 2.71 -13.06 7.23
N LEU A 26 3.46 -12.00 6.93
CA LEU A 26 2.96 -10.65 7.07
C LEU A 26 1.74 -10.38 6.16
N VAL A 27 1.67 -11.01 4.99
CA VAL A 27 0.49 -10.96 4.10
C VAL A 27 -0.72 -11.64 4.73
N LYS A 28 -0.55 -12.78 5.41
CA LYS A 28 -1.66 -13.41 6.16
C LYS A 28 -2.14 -12.52 7.31
N THR A 29 -1.23 -11.78 7.93
CA THR A 29 -1.50 -10.88 9.05
C THR A 29 -2.21 -9.59 8.62
N PHE A 30 -1.69 -8.91 7.59
CA PHE A 30 -2.12 -7.57 7.20
C PHE A 30 -2.96 -7.54 5.92
N GLY A 31 -3.05 -8.66 5.20
CA GLY A 31 -3.66 -8.79 3.90
C GLY A 31 -2.64 -8.63 2.77
N ALA A 32 -3.06 -9.00 1.57
CA ALA A 32 -2.26 -8.88 0.35
C ALA A 32 -2.30 -7.45 -0.22
N TYR A 33 -2.08 -6.43 0.62
CA TYR A 33 -2.11 -5.03 0.23
C TYR A 33 -0.88 -4.30 0.79
N CYS A 34 -0.35 -3.36 0.04
CA CYS A 34 0.74 -2.52 0.51
C CYS A 34 0.27 -1.68 1.70
N ILE A 35 0.99 -1.73 2.81
CA ILE A 35 0.59 -0.98 4.02
C ILE A 35 0.66 0.54 3.82
N ALA A 36 1.56 0.99 2.94
CA ALA A 36 1.76 2.41 2.64
C ALA A 36 0.72 2.92 1.63
N CYS A 37 0.61 2.30 0.45
CA CYS A 37 -0.27 2.84 -0.59
C CYS A 37 -1.64 2.14 -0.69
N GLU A 38 -1.88 1.03 -0.01
CA GLU A 38 -3.11 0.21 -0.11
C GLU A 38 -3.36 -0.45 -1.47
N ALA A 39 -2.36 -0.42 -2.36
CA ALA A 39 -2.43 -1.15 -3.62
C ALA A 39 -2.41 -2.67 -3.35
N PRO A 40 -3.19 -3.47 -4.09
CA PRO A 40 -3.11 -4.93 -4.04
C PRO A 40 -1.70 -5.44 -4.38
N LEU A 41 -1.31 -6.57 -3.78
CA LEU A 41 -0.03 -7.23 -3.96
C LEU A 41 -0.23 -8.67 -4.47
N PRO A 42 -0.70 -8.86 -5.72
CA PRO A 42 -0.90 -10.20 -6.27
C PRO A 42 0.42 -10.97 -6.43
N SER A 43 1.52 -10.25 -6.63
CA SER A 43 2.89 -10.75 -6.65
C SER A 43 3.85 -9.65 -6.22
N GLY A 44 5.09 -10.00 -5.87
CA GLY A 44 6.13 -9.01 -5.55
C GLY A 44 5.97 -8.33 -4.18
N VAL A 45 5.39 -9.04 -3.21
CA VAL A 45 5.38 -8.64 -1.79
C VAL A 45 6.82 -8.42 -1.33
N GLN A 46 7.09 -7.23 -0.78
CA GLN A 46 8.37 -6.93 -0.18
C GLN A 46 8.21 -6.71 1.32
N VAL A 47 9.15 -7.26 2.08
CA VAL A 47 9.28 -6.97 3.51
C VAL A 47 10.07 -5.68 3.65
N GLU A 48 9.41 -4.67 4.19
CA GLU A 48 10.01 -3.36 4.42
C GLU A 48 10.29 -3.17 5.91
N HIS A 49 11.47 -2.63 6.22
CA HIS A 49 11.85 -2.26 7.58
C HIS A 49 11.44 -0.82 7.84
N ARG A 50 10.87 -0.50 9.00
CA ARG A 50 10.60 0.90 9.36
C ARG A 50 11.86 1.73 9.45
N LEU A 51 12.79 1.28 10.27
CA LEU A 51 14.15 1.79 10.41
C LEU A 51 15.08 1.04 9.46
N ALA A 52 15.71 1.73 8.53
CA ALA A 52 16.55 1.10 7.52
C ALA A 52 17.76 0.39 8.16
N GLN A 53 17.92 -0.89 7.82
CA GLN A 53 19.13 -1.65 8.11
C GLN A 53 20.22 -1.19 7.14
N GLN A 54 21.05 -0.22 7.56
CA GLN A 54 22.16 0.25 6.74
C GLN A 54 23.38 -0.65 6.95
N ASP A 55 23.55 -1.74 6.19
CA ASP A 55 24.76 -2.59 6.15
C ASP A 55 25.47 -2.80 7.50
N GLY A 56 24.73 -3.12 8.57
CA GLY A 56 25.30 -3.31 9.91
C GLY A 56 25.76 -2.04 10.67
N ARG A 57 25.59 -0.86 10.08
CA ARG A 57 25.95 0.45 10.67
C ARG A 57 24.83 1.06 11.51
N ASN A 58 23.60 0.60 11.31
CA ASN A 58 22.48 1.00 12.15
C ASN A 58 22.35 0.03 13.33
N ALA A 59 23.20 0.21 14.34
CA ALA A 59 23.21 -0.60 15.56
C ALA A 59 21.82 -0.66 16.22
N THR A 60 21.04 0.43 16.09
CA THR A 60 19.66 0.49 16.56
C THR A 60 18.74 -0.40 15.74
N ALA A 61 18.78 -0.34 14.40
CA ALA A 61 18.01 -1.27 13.58
C ALA A 61 18.40 -2.73 13.81
N MET A 62 19.68 -3.01 14.04
CA MET A 62 20.16 -4.35 14.39
C MET A 62 19.66 -4.83 15.75
N LYS A 63 19.60 -3.94 16.75
CA LYS A 63 19.03 -4.24 18.07
C LYS A 63 17.57 -4.71 17.95
N TYR A 64 16.83 -4.14 17.00
CA TYR A 64 15.42 -4.43 16.77
C TYR A 64 15.16 -5.31 15.54
N ASP A 65 16.17 -5.95 14.95
CA ASP A 65 16.00 -6.78 13.74
C ASP A 65 15.21 -8.07 14.04
N THR A 66 15.09 -8.47 15.30
CA THR A 66 14.18 -9.56 15.70
C THR A 66 12.80 -9.06 16.12
N PHE A 67 12.56 -7.75 16.06
CA PHE A 67 11.36 -7.12 16.56
C PHE A 67 10.30 -7.02 15.47
N GLU A 68 9.20 -7.74 15.61
CA GLU A 68 8.16 -7.85 14.57
C GLU A 68 7.56 -6.50 14.16
N LEU A 69 7.55 -5.54 15.09
CA LEU A 69 7.14 -4.15 14.88
C LEU A 69 7.95 -3.41 13.82
N GLN A 70 9.16 -3.90 13.55
CA GLN A 70 10.07 -3.33 12.59
C GLN A 70 9.66 -3.64 11.15
N TYR A 71 8.91 -4.72 10.92
CA TYR A 71 8.62 -5.25 9.60
C TYR A 71 7.21 -4.91 9.13
N LEU A 72 7.11 -4.63 7.84
CA LEU A 72 5.89 -4.21 7.14
C LEU A 72 5.79 -4.88 5.77
N VAL A 73 4.58 -4.96 5.23
CA VAL A 73 4.33 -5.36 3.83
C VAL A 73 4.27 -4.13 2.95
N ALA A 74 5.10 -4.08 1.91
CA ALA A 74 5.11 -3.00 0.94
C ALA A 74 5.16 -3.50 -0.52
N CYS A 75 4.63 -2.69 -1.45
CA CYS A 75 4.91 -2.88 -2.87
C CYS A 75 6.34 -2.41 -3.18
N GLY A 76 6.93 -2.92 -4.26
CA GLY A 76 8.29 -2.53 -4.69
C GLY A 76 8.46 -1.02 -4.85
N ALA A 77 7.45 -0.32 -5.38
CA ALA A 77 7.51 1.15 -5.55
C ALA A 77 7.61 1.89 -4.20
N CYS A 78 6.80 1.51 -3.21
CA CYS A 78 6.86 2.11 -1.88
C CYS A 78 8.17 1.76 -1.18
N ASN A 79 8.60 0.49 -1.26
CA ASN A 79 9.87 0.04 -0.69
C ASN A 79 11.06 0.83 -1.26
N SER A 80 11.15 0.96 -2.59
CA SER A 80 12.22 1.73 -3.24
C SER A 80 12.16 3.23 -2.93
N ARG A 81 10.97 3.83 -2.79
CA ARG A 81 10.83 5.25 -2.47
C ARG A 81 11.24 5.57 -1.04
N LYS A 82 10.90 4.72 -0.07
CA LYS A 82 11.35 4.86 1.32
C LYS A 82 12.85 4.57 1.42
N SER A 83 13.30 3.42 0.92
CA SER A 83 14.70 2.99 0.95
C SER A 83 15.33 3.25 2.33
N ALA A 84 16.52 3.86 2.35
CA ALA A 84 17.29 4.16 3.55
C ALA A 84 16.93 5.52 4.22
N LYS A 85 15.84 6.18 3.82
CA LYS A 85 15.49 7.55 4.29
C LYS A 85 15.07 7.62 5.76
N VAL A 86 14.61 6.51 6.34
CA VAL A 86 14.31 6.42 7.78
C VAL A 86 15.51 5.73 8.45
N ALA A 87 16.55 6.50 8.72
CA ALA A 87 17.83 5.95 9.20
C ALA A 87 17.96 6.01 10.72
N THR A 88 17.33 6.98 11.36
CA THR A 88 17.42 7.19 12.80
C THR A 88 16.07 7.08 13.49
N LEU A 89 16.10 6.96 14.81
CA LEU A 89 14.88 6.95 15.61
C LEU A 89 14.13 8.29 15.56
N ALA A 90 14.87 9.40 15.48
CA ALA A 90 14.29 10.72 15.20
C ALA A 90 13.53 10.72 13.87
N ASP A 91 14.05 10.05 12.84
CA ASP A 91 13.34 9.96 11.56
C ASP A 91 12.04 9.16 11.68
N LEU A 92 12.03 8.10 12.49
CA LEU A 92 10.85 7.26 12.68
C LEU A 92 9.63 8.06 13.18
N GLY A 93 9.85 8.97 14.14
CA GLY A 93 8.81 9.83 14.71
C GLY A 93 8.27 10.90 13.76
N LYS A 94 9.01 11.26 12.70
CA LYS A 94 8.57 12.27 11.70
C LYS A 94 7.42 11.80 10.82
N TYR A 95 7.21 10.48 10.74
CA TYR A 95 6.24 9.88 9.83
C TYR A 95 5.08 9.24 10.59
N LEU A 96 4.00 8.97 9.85
CA LEU A 96 2.85 8.23 10.33
C LEU A 96 2.99 6.77 9.91
N TRP A 97 2.77 5.87 10.86
CA TRP A 97 2.79 4.42 10.64
C TRP A 97 1.40 3.86 10.89
N PRO A 98 0.80 3.17 9.90
CA PRO A 98 -0.63 2.88 9.88
C PRO A 98 -1.09 1.95 11.00
N ASP A 99 -0.15 1.24 11.60
CA ASP A 99 -0.37 0.30 12.69
C ASP A 99 0.12 0.79 14.06
N ALA A 100 0.49 2.08 14.13
CA ALA A 100 0.84 2.76 15.37
C ALA A 100 -0.03 4.00 15.62
N ILE A 101 -0.60 4.59 14.56
CA ILE A 101 -1.49 5.74 14.66
C ILE A 101 -2.71 5.55 13.75
N ASN A 102 -3.84 6.13 14.16
CA ASN A 102 -5.02 6.20 13.33
C ASN A 102 -4.74 7.10 12.11
N THR A 103 -4.37 6.49 11.00
CA THR A 103 -4.03 7.19 9.74
C THR A 103 -5.24 7.58 8.90
N PHE A 104 -6.45 7.21 9.32
CA PHE A 104 -7.67 7.53 8.58
C PHE A 104 -7.93 9.04 8.53
N THR A 105 -7.54 9.76 9.59
CA THR A 105 -7.68 11.21 9.73
C THR A 105 -6.55 12.00 9.08
N ALA A 106 -5.54 11.33 8.48
CA ALA A 106 -4.32 11.99 8.04
C ALA A 106 -4.31 12.35 6.55
N PHE A 107 -4.99 11.58 5.70
CA PHE A 107 -4.83 11.66 4.25
C PHE A 107 -6.15 11.89 3.53
N GLN A 108 -6.18 12.88 2.65
CA GLN A 108 -7.26 13.14 1.70
C GLN A 108 -6.89 12.57 0.34
N PHE A 109 -7.85 11.97 -0.34
CA PHE A 109 -7.69 11.49 -1.72
C PHE A 109 -8.51 12.34 -2.70
N ALA A 110 -7.84 12.82 -3.74
CA ALA A 110 -8.44 13.62 -4.80
C ALA A 110 -8.80 12.76 -6.03
N SER A 111 -9.72 13.24 -6.85
CA SER A 111 -10.21 12.55 -8.05
C SER A 111 -9.14 12.30 -9.12
N ASN A 112 -8.07 13.10 -9.12
CA ASN A 112 -6.91 12.91 -10.00
C ASN A 112 -5.90 11.86 -9.47
N GLY A 113 -6.17 11.22 -8.32
CA GLY A 113 -5.28 10.25 -7.69
C GLY A 113 -4.18 10.88 -6.82
N ALA A 114 -4.18 12.19 -6.63
CA ALA A 114 -3.30 12.87 -5.68
C ALA A 114 -3.70 12.53 -4.23
N VAL A 115 -2.70 12.53 -3.35
CA VAL A 115 -2.86 12.37 -1.91
C VAL A 115 -2.42 13.65 -1.25
N LEU A 116 -3.31 14.24 -0.44
CA LEU A 116 -3.06 15.46 0.32
C LEU A 116 -3.10 15.15 1.81
N ALA A 117 -2.40 15.95 2.61
CA ALA A 117 -2.49 15.87 4.06
C ALA A 117 -3.69 16.69 4.52
N TYR A 118 -4.51 16.16 5.44
CA TYR A 118 -5.41 17.01 6.20
C TYR A 118 -4.58 17.89 7.14
N ALA A 119 -4.94 19.18 7.22
CA ALA A 119 -4.27 20.11 8.12
C ALA A 119 -4.50 19.71 9.59
N ASP A 120 -5.74 19.37 9.91
CA ASP A 120 -6.21 19.01 11.24
C ASP A 120 -7.51 18.17 11.17
N LEU A 121 -8.08 17.87 12.34
CA LEU A 121 -9.31 17.10 12.46
C LEU A 121 -10.55 17.85 11.92
N ASP A 122 -10.55 19.18 11.94
CA ASP A 122 -11.68 19.97 11.45
C ASP A 122 -11.70 20.00 9.92
N ALA A 123 -10.54 20.10 9.27
CA ALA A 123 -10.40 19.91 7.83
C ALA A 123 -10.88 18.52 7.39
N PHE A 124 -10.50 17.47 8.14
CA PHE A 124 -11.01 16.12 7.92
C PHE A 124 -12.54 16.03 8.06
N ARG A 125 -13.09 16.67 9.10
CA ARG A 125 -14.55 16.70 9.33
C ARG A 125 -15.31 17.39 8.21
N GLN A 126 -14.85 18.59 7.82
CA GLN A 126 -15.49 19.38 6.78
C GLN A 126 -15.45 18.67 5.42
N ASP A 127 -14.36 17.96 5.11
CA ASP A 127 -14.25 17.22 3.85
C ASP A 127 -15.14 15.99 3.78
N LEU A 128 -15.20 15.16 4.83
CA LEU A 128 -15.92 13.88 4.79
C LEU A 128 -17.40 13.97 5.17
N PHE A 129 -17.82 15.00 5.91
CA PHE A 129 -19.18 15.15 6.40
C PHE A 129 -19.86 16.47 6.00
N PRO A 130 -19.66 17.01 4.78
CA PRO A 130 -20.24 18.31 4.42
C PRO A 130 -21.77 18.30 4.41
N ASN A 131 -22.39 17.15 4.13
CA ASN A 131 -23.83 16.99 3.99
C ASN A 131 -24.35 15.62 4.51
N SER A 132 -23.58 14.92 5.35
CA SER A 132 -23.96 13.56 5.76
C SER A 132 -24.64 13.56 7.13
N ASN A 133 -25.62 12.67 7.29
CA ASN A 133 -26.23 12.37 8.59
C ASN A 133 -25.32 11.52 9.48
N VAL A 134 -24.04 11.38 9.11
CA VAL A 134 -23.09 10.55 9.86
C VAL A 134 -22.60 11.31 11.06
N ARG A 135 -22.85 10.77 12.25
CA ARG A 135 -22.31 11.30 13.49
C ARG A 135 -20.86 10.86 13.65
N LEU A 136 -19.93 11.82 13.68
CA LEU A 136 -18.54 11.54 14.03
C LEU A 136 -18.36 11.59 15.55
N VAL A 137 -17.91 10.47 16.13
CA VAL A 137 -17.45 10.39 17.52
C VAL A 137 -15.95 10.18 17.50
N VAL A 138 -15.20 11.10 18.10
CA VAL A 138 -13.75 10.99 18.24
C VAL A 138 -13.45 10.79 19.72
N ASP A 139 -12.74 9.71 20.03
CA ASP A 139 -12.25 9.43 21.37
C ASP A 139 -11.36 10.58 21.88
N GLN A 140 -11.45 10.87 23.18
CA GLN A 140 -10.76 12.01 23.78
C GLN A 140 -9.23 11.92 23.66
N ALA A 141 -8.65 10.71 23.78
CA ALA A 141 -7.21 10.54 23.66
C ALA A 141 -6.75 10.74 22.21
N LEU A 142 -7.55 10.29 21.23
CA LEU A 142 -7.28 10.57 19.83
C LEU A 142 -7.41 12.08 19.56
N ALA A 143 -8.50 12.71 19.98
CA ALA A 143 -8.71 14.16 19.81
C ALA A 143 -7.52 14.96 20.34
N LYS A 144 -7.06 14.67 21.57
CA LYS A 144 -5.88 15.30 22.16
C LYS A 144 -4.60 15.09 21.35
N SER A 145 -4.41 13.90 20.76
CA SER A 145 -3.24 13.63 19.91
C SER A 145 -3.29 14.34 18.56
N LEU A 146 -4.48 14.75 18.10
CA LEU A 146 -4.67 15.47 16.84
C LEU A 146 -4.57 17.00 17.03
N GLU A 147 -4.78 17.48 18.25
CA GLU A 147 -4.68 18.91 18.62
C GLU A 147 -3.24 19.45 18.66
N ASP A 148 -2.23 18.57 18.66
CA ASP A 148 -0.82 18.97 18.75
C ASP A 148 -0.29 19.69 17.48
N GLY A 149 -1.13 19.83 16.45
CA GLY A 149 -0.80 20.46 15.16
C GLY A 149 0.26 19.70 14.35
N SER A 150 0.79 18.59 14.87
CA SER A 150 1.85 17.81 14.25
C SER A 150 1.31 16.88 13.18
N LEU A 151 0.03 16.46 13.28
CA LEU A 151 -0.59 15.49 12.38
C LEU A 151 -0.41 15.89 10.92
N GLY A 152 -0.83 17.10 10.53
CA GLY A 152 -0.75 17.55 9.13
C GLY A 152 0.70 17.59 8.62
N SER A 153 1.64 18.05 9.44
CA SER A 153 3.07 18.07 9.10
C SER A 153 3.66 16.66 8.92
N ARG A 154 3.30 15.72 9.80
CA ARG A 154 3.72 14.31 9.74
C ARG A 154 3.05 13.58 8.58
N ALA A 155 1.79 13.88 8.29
CA ALA A 155 1.08 13.37 7.12
C ALA A 155 1.76 13.84 5.83
N GLN A 156 2.12 15.12 5.73
CA GLN A 156 2.84 15.64 4.59
C GLN A 156 4.25 15.04 4.45
N ALA A 157 4.98 14.89 5.56
CA ALA A 157 6.26 14.20 5.58
C ALA A 157 6.12 12.74 5.11
N THR A 158 5.03 12.07 5.49
CA THR A 158 4.71 10.70 5.07
C THR A 158 4.40 10.61 3.58
N ILE A 159 3.62 11.55 3.04
CA ILE A 159 3.36 11.68 1.60
C ILE A 159 4.69 11.81 0.83
N ASN A 160 5.60 12.66 1.32
CA ASN A 160 6.90 12.89 0.69
C ASN A 160 7.82 11.65 0.81
N LEU A 161 7.81 10.96 1.94
CA LEU A 161 8.60 9.74 2.17
C LEU A 161 8.28 8.67 1.13
N TRP A 162 6.99 8.37 0.97
CA TRP A 162 6.51 7.34 0.05
C TRP A 162 6.32 7.84 -1.39
N GLY A 163 6.46 9.16 -1.60
CA GLY A 163 6.25 9.83 -2.88
C GLY A 163 4.83 9.64 -3.41
N PHE A 164 3.80 9.83 -2.58
CA PHE A 164 2.41 9.73 -3.03
C PHE A 164 1.98 10.88 -3.94
N ASN A 165 2.64 12.05 -3.80
CA ASN A 165 2.45 13.26 -4.59
C ASN A 165 3.49 13.43 -5.71
N SER A 166 4.41 12.48 -5.89
CA SER A 166 5.45 12.56 -6.93
C SER A 166 4.80 12.40 -8.30
N MET A 167 4.41 13.52 -8.90
CA MET A 167 4.13 13.64 -10.34
C MET A 167 5.42 13.76 -11.15
N ASP A 168 6.57 13.88 -10.48
CA ASP A 168 7.85 14.08 -11.13
C ASP A 168 8.25 12.84 -11.94
N VAL A 169 8.04 12.97 -13.24
CA VAL A 169 8.36 12.07 -14.36
C VAL A 169 9.77 12.33 -14.89
N GLY A 170 10.65 13.00 -14.13
CA GLY A 170 12.03 13.22 -14.54
C GLY A 170 12.92 11.98 -14.36
N ALA A 171 13.13 11.23 -15.47
CA ALA A 171 14.23 10.29 -15.79
C ALA A 171 13.86 8.80 -15.96
N PHE A 172 13.42 8.51 -17.19
CA PHE A 172 13.17 7.34 -18.04
C PHE A 172 13.30 5.88 -17.57
N ARG A 173 13.55 5.59 -16.28
CA ARG A 173 13.68 4.20 -15.78
C ARG A 173 13.04 3.92 -14.42
N THR A 174 12.67 4.95 -13.65
CA THR A 174 11.84 4.83 -12.43
C THR A 174 10.42 5.41 -12.59
N GLU A 175 10.09 5.81 -13.82
CA GLU A 175 8.88 6.55 -14.20
C GLU A 175 7.58 5.74 -14.08
N VAL A 176 7.59 4.47 -14.48
CA VAL A 176 6.35 3.67 -14.59
C VAL A 176 5.70 3.39 -13.23
N ALA A 177 6.47 3.24 -12.16
CA ALA A 177 5.95 2.79 -10.87
C ALA A 177 5.29 3.91 -10.02
N ALA A 178 5.74 5.16 -10.15
CA ALA A 178 5.07 6.29 -9.51
C ALA A 178 3.73 6.60 -10.22
N ASP A 179 3.76 6.52 -11.54
CA ASP A 179 2.60 6.69 -12.42
C ASP A 179 1.50 5.65 -12.12
N MET A 180 1.86 4.36 -12.06
CA MET A 180 0.89 3.30 -11.80
C MET A 180 0.19 3.42 -10.44
N ARG A 181 0.84 3.93 -9.39
CA ARG A 181 0.18 4.15 -8.09
C ARG A 181 -0.86 5.27 -8.15
N MET A 182 -0.57 6.34 -8.87
CA MET A 182 -1.52 7.43 -9.06
C MET A 182 -2.68 7.00 -9.95
N ALA A 183 -2.38 6.32 -11.07
CA ALA A 183 -3.39 5.79 -11.97
C ALA A 183 -4.34 4.79 -11.27
N THR A 184 -3.80 3.89 -10.45
CA THR A 184 -4.63 2.93 -9.70
C THR A 184 -5.44 3.59 -8.59
N ARG A 185 -4.94 4.63 -7.92
CA ARG A 185 -5.77 5.45 -7.01
C ARG A 185 -6.89 6.17 -7.73
N LYS A 186 -6.60 6.77 -8.90
CA LYS A 186 -7.60 7.43 -9.74
C LYS A 186 -8.68 6.43 -10.19
N SER A 187 -8.27 5.22 -10.57
CA SER A 187 -9.19 4.13 -10.92
C SER A 187 -10.08 3.71 -9.74
N ALA A 188 -9.50 3.51 -8.55
CA ALA A 188 -10.27 3.21 -7.34
C ALA A 188 -11.24 4.34 -6.96
N TYR A 189 -10.82 5.60 -7.11
CA TYR A 189 -11.68 6.76 -6.89
C TYR A 189 -12.86 6.77 -7.87
N ALA A 190 -12.61 6.58 -9.17
CA ALA A 190 -13.65 6.56 -10.19
C ALA A 190 -14.62 5.39 -9.98
N ALA A 191 -14.12 4.20 -9.62
CA ALA A 191 -14.95 3.04 -9.31
C ALA A 191 -15.83 3.27 -8.08
N ALA A 192 -15.27 3.88 -7.02
CA ALA A 192 -16.04 4.27 -5.84
C ALA A 192 -17.13 5.30 -6.19
N GLU A 193 -16.83 6.24 -7.08
CA GLU A 193 -17.80 7.23 -7.54
C GLU A 193 -18.95 6.62 -8.35
N ALA A 194 -18.63 5.72 -9.27
CA ALA A 194 -19.64 4.98 -10.03
C ALA A 194 -20.55 4.19 -9.09
N VAL A 195 -19.99 3.48 -8.10
CA VAL A 195 -20.79 2.73 -7.11
C VAL A 195 -21.73 3.63 -6.33
N VAL A 196 -21.27 4.79 -5.86
CA VAL A 196 -22.13 5.73 -5.14
C VAL A 196 -23.30 6.20 -6.00
N THR A 197 -23.05 6.48 -7.28
CA THR A 197 -24.01 7.09 -8.21
C THR A 197 -25.01 6.07 -8.74
N GLU A 198 -24.53 4.87 -9.08
CA GLU A 198 -25.28 3.89 -9.85
C GLU A 198 -25.90 2.79 -8.99
N VAL A 199 -25.30 2.45 -7.85
CA VAL A 199 -25.82 1.38 -6.99
C VAL A 199 -26.91 1.95 -6.08
N PRO A 200 -28.17 1.47 -6.19
CA PRO A 200 -29.26 1.93 -5.32
C PRO A 200 -28.94 1.74 -3.83
N ALA A 201 -29.62 2.49 -2.97
CA ALA A 201 -29.53 2.30 -1.54
C ALA A 201 -29.91 0.85 -1.18
N ILE A 202 -29.05 0.18 -0.42
CA ILE A 202 -29.27 -1.22 -0.06
C ILE A 202 -30.16 -1.26 1.17
N ALA A 203 -31.43 -1.61 0.96
CA ALA A 203 -32.41 -1.73 2.04
C ALA A 203 -32.08 -2.89 3.00
N GLY A 204 -32.52 -2.74 4.25
CA GLY A 204 -32.50 -3.79 5.26
C GLY A 204 -31.14 -3.99 5.95
N THR A 205 -31.11 -4.99 6.82
CA THR A 205 -29.99 -5.30 7.74
C THR A 205 -28.97 -6.29 7.15
N SER A 206 -29.08 -6.62 5.85
CA SER A 206 -28.14 -7.55 5.22
C SER A 206 -26.70 -7.05 5.41
N PRO A 207 -25.82 -7.84 6.04
CA PRO A 207 -24.46 -7.40 6.33
C PRO A 207 -23.56 -7.39 5.08
N ALA A 208 -24.03 -7.94 3.95
CA ALA A 208 -23.23 -8.13 2.74
C ALA A 208 -23.41 -6.98 1.73
N LEU A 209 -22.31 -6.60 1.09
CA LEU A 209 -22.31 -5.80 -0.13
C LEU A 209 -22.80 -6.62 -1.33
N PRO A 210 -23.29 -5.97 -2.40
CA PRO A 210 -23.43 -6.61 -3.69
C PRO A 210 -22.07 -7.17 -4.12
N ALA A 211 -22.05 -8.39 -4.65
CA ALA A 211 -20.80 -9.08 -4.92
C ALA A 211 -19.86 -8.29 -5.84
N ALA A 212 -20.41 -7.65 -6.87
CA ALA A 212 -19.65 -6.77 -7.77
C ALA A 212 -18.94 -5.63 -7.03
N VAL A 213 -19.62 -4.99 -6.07
CA VAL A 213 -19.03 -3.91 -5.25
C VAL A 213 -17.93 -4.45 -4.35
N ALA A 214 -18.16 -5.57 -3.66
CA ALA A 214 -17.15 -6.19 -2.81
C ALA A 214 -15.88 -6.55 -3.60
N TYR A 215 -16.03 -7.19 -4.77
CA TYR A 215 -14.91 -7.55 -5.62
C TYR A 215 -14.22 -6.33 -6.24
N ALA A 216 -14.94 -5.25 -6.54
CA ALA A 216 -14.32 -4.00 -6.99
C ALA A 216 -13.42 -3.39 -5.90
N ILE A 217 -13.89 -3.37 -4.64
CA ILE A 217 -13.08 -2.89 -3.50
C ILE A 217 -11.83 -3.77 -3.31
N ILE A 218 -12.00 -5.10 -3.32
CA ILE A 218 -10.88 -6.06 -3.16
C ILE A 218 -9.88 -5.93 -4.32
N GLY A 219 -10.38 -5.97 -5.55
CA GLY A 219 -9.54 -5.97 -6.75
C GLY A 219 -8.79 -4.67 -6.98
N THR A 220 -9.38 -3.52 -6.61
CA THR A 220 -8.71 -2.23 -6.72
C THR A 220 -7.85 -1.91 -5.50
N GLY A 221 -8.15 -2.48 -4.33
CA GLY A 221 -7.55 -2.09 -3.05
C GLY A 221 -8.03 -0.73 -2.60
N TYR A 222 -7.12 0.07 -2.01
CA TYR A 222 -7.41 1.44 -1.57
C TYR A 222 -8.68 1.57 -0.72
N TRP A 223 -8.85 0.67 0.24
CA TRP A 223 -9.99 0.63 1.16
C TRP A 223 -10.36 2.02 1.71
N THR A 224 -9.36 2.85 2.01
CA THR A 224 -9.58 4.21 2.52
C THR A 224 -10.26 5.13 1.50
N ILE A 225 -9.95 5.01 0.21
CA ILE A 225 -10.61 5.79 -0.86
C ILE A 225 -12.09 5.44 -0.92
N TRP A 226 -12.42 4.15 -0.92
CA TRP A 226 -13.79 3.66 -0.94
C TRP A 226 -14.58 4.17 0.28
N LEU A 227 -14.02 4.03 1.48
CA LEU A 227 -14.66 4.50 2.71
C LEU A 227 -14.88 6.02 2.67
N GLN A 228 -13.88 6.82 2.29
CA GLN A 228 -14.02 8.27 2.21
C GLN A 228 -15.08 8.70 1.18
N ARG A 229 -15.15 8.06 0.00
CA ARG A 229 -16.20 8.37 -0.98
C ARG A 229 -17.59 8.06 -0.43
N PHE A 230 -17.78 6.91 0.19
CA PHE A 230 -19.09 6.55 0.75
C PHE A 230 -19.51 7.52 1.87
N LEU A 231 -18.58 7.95 2.72
CA LEU A 231 -18.84 8.95 3.76
C LEU A 231 -19.21 10.32 3.19
N ARG A 232 -18.44 10.83 2.21
CA ARG A 232 -18.70 12.13 1.54
C ARG A 232 -20.09 12.23 0.93
N HIS A 233 -20.61 11.09 0.45
CA HIS A 233 -21.93 11.00 -0.18
C HIS A 233 -23.03 10.49 0.77
N GLY A 234 -22.74 10.36 2.07
CA GLY A 234 -23.73 9.94 3.06
C GLY A 234 -24.26 8.51 2.87
N ARG A 235 -23.52 7.64 2.16
CA ARG A 235 -23.90 6.25 1.87
C ARG A 235 -23.64 5.34 3.08
N THR A 236 -24.36 5.57 4.18
CA THR A 236 -24.22 4.80 5.43
C THR A 236 -24.49 3.31 5.25
N ASP A 237 -25.35 2.95 4.30
CA ASP A 237 -25.64 1.57 3.91
C ASP A 237 -24.40 0.84 3.38
N LEU A 238 -23.59 1.52 2.56
CA LEU A 238 -22.33 1.00 2.02
C LEU A 238 -21.22 1.04 3.06
N VAL A 239 -21.10 2.13 3.82
CA VAL A 239 -20.12 2.25 4.91
C VAL A 239 -20.28 1.12 5.91
N GLN A 240 -21.49 0.89 6.43
CA GLN A 240 -21.75 -0.19 7.39
C GLN A 240 -21.30 -1.56 6.85
N ARG A 241 -21.57 -1.81 5.56
CA ARG A 241 -21.23 -3.08 4.90
C ARG A 241 -19.74 -3.22 4.62
N MET A 242 -18.99 -2.12 4.46
CA MET A 242 -17.52 -2.19 4.42
C MET A 242 -16.92 -2.81 5.70
N PHE A 243 -17.59 -2.64 6.84
CA PHE A 243 -17.16 -3.21 8.12
C PHE A 243 -17.81 -4.56 8.44
N THR A 244 -18.93 -4.93 7.82
CA THR A 244 -19.65 -6.17 8.14
C THR A 244 -19.51 -7.27 7.08
N ASP A 245 -19.19 -6.94 5.83
CA ASP A 245 -19.07 -7.92 4.75
C ASP A 245 -17.92 -8.90 5.01
N ALA A 246 -18.23 -10.20 5.01
CA ALA A 246 -17.27 -11.25 5.33
C ALA A 246 -16.08 -11.30 4.36
N ARG A 247 -16.30 -11.03 3.06
CA ARG A 247 -15.24 -11.06 2.03
C ARG A 247 -14.26 -9.92 2.24
N LEU A 248 -14.77 -8.74 2.63
CA LEU A 248 -13.94 -7.61 2.97
C LEU A 248 -13.16 -7.86 4.26
N LYS A 249 -13.79 -8.43 5.30
CA LYS A 249 -13.07 -8.81 6.54
C LYS A 249 -11.93 -9.80 6.27
N GLU A 250 -12.17 -10.77 5.39
CA GLU A 250 -11.16 -11.75 5.00
C GLU A 250 -10.04 -11.11 4.16
N SER A 251 -10.38 -10.25 3.21
CA SER A 251 -9.41 -9.62 2.30
C SER A 251 -8.59 -8.52 2.97
N PHE A 252 -9.21 -7.78 3.88
CA PHE A 252 -8.62 -6.69 4.64
C PHE A 252 -8.50 -7.08 6.11
N PRO A 253 -7.75 -8.16 6.42
CA PRO A 253 -7.60 -8.60 7.80
C PRO A 253 -6.95 -7.47 8.59
N SER A 254 -7.33 -7.40 9.85
CA SER A 254 -6.81 -6.40 10.78
C SER A 254 -7.08 -4.96 10.33
N ALA A 255 -8.14 -4.69 9.55
CA ALA A 255 -8.66 -3.33 9.44
C ALA A 255 -8.91 -2.81 10.87
N ALA A 256 -8.25 -1.72 11.23
CA ALA A 256 -8.09 -1.41 12.65
C ALA A 256 -9.42 -1.10 13.33
N ASP A 257 -9.59 -1.62 14.54
CA ASP A 257 -10.66 -1.33 15.48
C ASP A 257 -10.71 0.17 15.85
N CYS A 258 -9.65 0.91 15.53
CA CYS A 258 -9.56 2.36 15.68
C CYS A 258 -10.47 3.15 14.72
N VAL A 259 -11.07 2.48 13.73
CA VAL A 259 -12.14 3.02 12.88
C VAL A 259 -13.30 2.02 12.89
N SER A 260 -14.43 2.41 13.47
CA SER A 260 -15.63 1.56 13.46
C SER A 260 -16.86 2.36 13.08
N PHE A 261 -17.85 1.67 12.51
CA PHE A 261 -19.11 2.28 12.08
C PHE A 261 -20.28 1.45 12.59
N THR A 262 -21.24 2.10 13.25
CA THR A 262 -22.44 1.46 13.80
C THR A 262 -23.63 2.38 13.62
N GLY A 263 -24.60 1.92 12.83
CA GLY A 263 -25.80 2.70 12.50
C GLY A 263 -25.43 3.88 11.60
N ASP A 264 -25.45 5.07 12.16
CA ASP A 264 -25.03 6.33 11.51
C ASP A 264 -23.76 6.91 12.14
N THR A 265 -23.16 6.23 13.11
CA THR A 265 -22.08 6.78 13.92
C THR A 265 -20.74 6.19 13.49
N LEU A 266 -19.85 7.06 12.97
CA LEU A 266 -18.45 6.74 12.77
C LEU A 266 -17.68 7.04 14.06
N THR A 267 -17.09 6.01 14.65
CA THR A 267 -16.26 6.15 15.85
C THR A 267 -14.79 6.02 15.49
N LEU A 268 -14.01 7.05 15.83
CA LEU A 268 -12.57 7.07 15.69
C LEU A 268 -11.93 6.98 17.08
N LYS A 269 -11.04 6.02 17.27
CA LYS A 269 -10.31 5.81 18.51
C LYS A 269 -8.80 5.89 18.26
N PRO A 270 -7.97 6.05 19.30
CA PRO A 270 -6.56 5.76 19.18
C PRO A 270 -6.40 4.35 18.62
N HIS A 271 -5.28 4.14 17.95
CA HIS A 271 -4.92 2.80 17.53
C HIS A 271 -4.93 1.87 18.74
N ALA A 272 -5.60 0.71 18.62
CA ALA A 272 -5.52 -0.28 19.69
C ALA A 272 -4.07 -0.71 19.75
N GLU A 273 -3.40 -0.40 20.86
CA GLU A 273 -2.03 -0.88 21.06
C GLU A 273 -2.09 -2.40 21.02
N PRO A 274 -1.22 -3.09 20.24
CA PRO A 274 -1.03 -4.50 20.50
C PRO A 274 -0.66 -4.61 21.97
N LYS A 275 -1.29 -5.56 22.69
CA LYS A 275 -1.08 -5.80 24.12
C LYS A 275 0.34 -6.27 24.37
N ALA A 276 1.26 -5.31 24.24
CA ALA A 276 2.69 -5.43 24.11
C ALA A 276 3.21 -6.54 23.18
N ILE A 277 4.29 -6.26 22.47
CA ILE A 277 5.06 -7.31 21.79
C ILE A 277 6.27 -7.61 22.67
N GLU A 278 6.54 -8.89 22.91
CA GLU A 278 7.70 -9.32 23.69
C GLU A 278 8.99 -8.89 22.98
N ASN A 279 9.78 -8.03 23.62
CA ASN A 279 11.15 -7.73 23.24
C ASN A 279 11.96 -9.01 23.31
N PHE A 280 12.35 -9.51 22.15
CA PHE A 280 13.01 -10.80 22.06
C PHE A 280 14.37 -10.87 22.78
N GLN A 281 15.04 -9.72 23.00
CA GLN A 281 16.32 -9.69 23.71
C GLN A 281 16.13 -9.60 25.23
N ASP A 282 15.13 -8.85 25.68
CA ASP A 282 14.97 -8.49 27.10
C ASP A 282 13.73 -9.13 27.75
N GLN A 283 12.94 -9.90 26.99
CA GLN A 283 11.59 -10.38 27.35
C GLN A 283 10.65 -9.29 27.87
N ALA A 284 10.96 -8.04 27.57
CA ALA A 284 10.22 -6.86 28.01
C ALA A 284 9.08 -6.56 27.04
N TRP A 285 7.90 -6.29 27.57
CA TRP A 285 6.70 -6.00 26.80
C TRP A 285 6.71 -4.52 26.34
N VAL A 286 6.70 -4.27 25.02
CA VAL A 286 6.66 -2.90 24.46
C VAL A 286 5.50 -2.77 23.47
N SER A 287 4.66 -1.73 23.59
CA SER A 287 3.57 -1.49 22.62
C SER A 287 4.12 -0.92 21.30
N SER A 288 3.37 -1.01 20.19
CA SER A 288 3.80 -0.41 18.91
C SER A 288 3.95 1.10 18.97
N ARG A 289 3.03 1.73 19.71
CA ARG A 289 3.02 3.16 19.92
C ARG A 289 4.18 3.56 20.79
N ASP A 290 4.36 2.92 21.94
CA ASP A 290 5.53 3.17 22.80
C ASP A 290 6.81 2.85 22.06
N TYR A 291 6.87 1.84 21.21
CA TYR A 291 8.05 1.59 20.37
C TYR A 291 8.31 2.78 19.44
N VAL A 292 7.32 3.26 18.69
CA VAL A 292 7.49 4.42 17.81
C VAL A 292 7.80 5.70 18.59
N GLU A 293 7.12 5.93 19.71
CA GLU A 293 7.26 7.10 20.57
C GLU A 293 8.54 7.06 21.39
N MET A 294 8.86 5.98 22.11
CA MET A 294 10.14 5.76 22.82
C MET A 294 11.31 5.97 21.88
N LEU A 295 11.26 5.37 20.68
CA LEU A 295 12.30 5.57 19.70
C LEU A 295 12.36 7.05 19.25
N GLY A 296 11.21 7.66 18.95
CA GLY A 296 11.13 9.09 18.61
C GLY A 296 11.65 10.03 19.72
N TYR A 297 11.35 9.74 21.00
CA TYR A 297 11.69 10.54 22.18
C TYR A 297 13.15 10.39 22.62
N GLU A 298 13.73 9.18 22.55
CA GLU A 298 15.14 8.94 22.88
C GLU A 298 16.11 9.82 22.05
N ALA A 299 15.67 10.29 20.89
CA ALA A 299 16.44 11.19 20.03
C ALA A 299 16.20 12.69 20.29
N ALA A 300 15.09 13.06 20.94
CA ALA A 300 14.80 14.45 21.32
C ALA A 300 15.51 14.87 22.61
N GLY A 301 15.80 13.91 23.49
CA GLY A 301 16.73 14.11 24.61
C GLY A 301 18.17 14.19 24.08
N LYS A 302 18.80 15.36 24.12
CA LYS A 302 20.24 15.52 23.84
C LYS A 302 21.04 14.53 24.69
N ARG A 303 21.44 13.38 24.12
CA ARG A 303 22.57 12.63 24.68
C ARG A 303 23.82 13.45 24.40
N THR A 304 24.28 14.20 25.39
CA THR A 304 25.68 14.60 25.47
C THR A 304 26.49 13.33 25.61
N TYR A 305 26.99 12.81 24.50
CA TYR A 305 27.98 11.74 24.52
C TYR A 305 29.27 12.33 25.11
N THR A 306 29.51 12.08 26.41
CA THR A 306 30.73 12.49 27.13
C THR A 306 31.84 11.43 27.08
N GLY A 307 31.69 10.41 26.24
CA GLY A 307 32.71 9.40 26.02
C GLY A 307 33.70 9.80 24.93
N PRO A 308 35.02 9.55 25.08
CA PRO A 308 35.99 9.78 24.02
C PRO A 308 35.69 8.87 22.82
N CYS A 309 35.54 9.45 21.63
CA CYS A 309 35.42 8.69 20.38
C CYS A 309 36.61 7.74 20.22
N PRO A 310 36.40 6.44 19.91
CA PRO A 310 37.50 5.58 19.50
C PRO A 310 38.07 6.11 18.20
N ARG A 311 39.37 6.42 18.18
CA ARG A 311 40.10 6.71 16.94
C ARG A 311 40.13 5.44 16.09
N ILE A 312 39.22 5.33 15.13
CA ILE A 312 39.32 4.34 14.06
C ILE A 312 40.37 4.87 13.08
N GLY A 313 41.60 4.39 13.22
CA GLY A 313 42.61 4.47 12.18
C GLY A 313 42.25 3.52 11.04
N GLY A 314 42.32 3.98 9.80
CA GLY A 314 42.09 3.11 8.66
C GLY A 314 42.14 3.81 7.31
N ARG A 315 43.36 3.92 6.76
CA ARG A 315 43.57 3.99 5.31
C ARG A 315 42.95 2.74 4.67
N GLY A 316 42.16 2.89 3.62
CA GLY A 316 41.67 1.77 2.81
C GLY A 316 40.86 2.28 1.62
N GLY A 317 41.43 2.15 0.41
CA GLY A 317 40.90 2.69 -0.85
C GLY A 317 39.60 2.03 -1.36
N PRO A 318 39.09 2.50 -2.51
CA PRO A 318 37.76 2.17 -2.99
C PRO A 318 37.74 0.79 -3.64
N LYS A 319 37.01 -0.16 -3.04
CA LYS A 319 36.64 -1.41 -3.73
C LYS A 319 35.28 -1.25 -4.42
N LYS A 320 35.31 -1.52 -5.71
CA LYS A 320 34.17 -1.68 -6.63
C LYS A 320 33.18 -2.68 -6.06
N ARG A 321 31.89 -2.37 -6.20
CA ARG A 321 30.76 -3.26 -5.89
C ARG A 321 30.76 -4.43 -6.88
N GLY A 322 31.03 -5.64 -6.38
CA GLY A 322 30.69 -6.89 -7.05
C GLY A 322 29.21 -7.18 -6.84
N ARG A 323 28.53 -7.58 -7.91
CA ARG A 323 27.13 -8.00 -7.95
C ARG A 323 27.20 -9.51 -7.99
N ASP A 324 26.88 -10.17 -6.88
CA ASP A 324 26.91 -11.63 -6.81
C ASP A 324 25.70 -12.16 -7.58
N SER A 325 26.00 -12.87 -8.66
CA SER A 325 25.08 -13.68 -9.45
C SER A 325 25.49 -15.14 -9.22
N ASP A 326 24.72 -15.83 -8.40
CA ASP A 326 24.76 -17.28 -8.26
C ASP A 326 23.83 -17.85 -9.33
N ASP A 327 24.40 -18.37 -10.43
CA ASP A 327 23.75 -19.33 -11.30
C ASP A 327 24.72 -20.48 -11.53
N ASP A 328 24.28 -21.65 -11.05
CA ASP A 328 25.01 -22.91 -11.01
C ASP A 328 25.10 -23.53 -12.41
N SER A 329 26.28 -24.07 -12.67
CA SER A 329 26.75 -24.66 -13.92
C SER A 329 26.20 -26.06 -14.20
N GLY A 330 25.97 -26.33 -15.49
CA GLY A 330 25.87 -27.68 -16.07
C GLY A 330 26.27 -27.66 -17.56
N SER A 331 27.57 -27.89 -17.82
CA SER A 331 28.19 -28.85 -18.77
C SER A 331 27.32 -29.45 -19.89
N ASP A 332 27.71 -29.66 -21.15
CA ASP A 332 29.01 -29.78 -21.83
C ASP A 332 28.76 -29.66 -23.37
N ASP A 333 29.86 -29.45 -24.13
CA ASP A 333 30.07 -29.73 -25.57
C ASP A 333 29.29 -28.84 -26.60
N ASP A 334 29.77 -28.49 -27.79
CA ASP A 334 30.81 -29.02 -28.66
C ASP A 334 31.30 -27.88 -29.62
N SER A 335 32.49 -28.10 -30.14
CA SER A 335 33.27 -27.42 -31.19
C SER A 335 32.55 -26.72 -32.35
N GLY A 336 33.19 -25.68 -32.90
CA GLY A 336 32.82 -25.12 -34.21
C GLY A 336 33.58 -23.85 -34.57
N SER A 337 34.33 -23.91 -35.66
CA SER A 337 35.39 -23.03 -36.11
C SER A 337 34.93 -21.89 -37.04
N ASP A 338 35.91 -21.04 -37.36
CA ASP A 338 36.08 -20.28 -38.63
C ASP A 338 35.64 -18.80 -38.70
N ASP A 339 36.67 -17.97 -38.94
CA ASP A 339 36.78 -16.95 -39.99
C ASP A 339 35.66 -15.90 -40.16
N ASP A 340 36.01 -14.62 -40.04
CA ASP A 340 36.52 -13.87 -41.20
C ASP A 340 36.56 -12.36 -40.88
N SER A 341 37.50 -11.75 -41.57
CA SER A 341 38.03 -10.41 -41.56
C SER A 341 37.11 -9.31 -42.10
N GLY A 342 37.41 -8.08 -41.67
CA GLY A 342 37.36 -6.89 -42.54
C GLY A 342 36.09 -6.04 -42.52
N LEU A 343 36.18 -4.82 -41.99
CA LEU A 343 36.45 -3.62 -42.80
C LEU A 343 36.15 -2.33 -42.03
N THR A 344 37.16 -1.47 -42.06
CA THR A 344 37.24 -0.11 -41.56
C THR A 344 36.57 0.92 -42.47
N GLN A 345 35.88 1.88 -41.83
CA GLN A 345 35.77 3.32 -42.17
C GLN A 345 34.86 3.78 -43.35
N PRO A 346 34.53 5.09 -43.50
CA PRO A 346 34.50 6.20 -42.53
C PRO A 346 33.24 7.11 -42.58
N SER A 347 33.15 7.90 -41.52
CA SER A 347 32.48 9.19 -41.32
C SER A 347 32.32 10.11 -42.55
N ARG A 348 31.12 10.69 -42.72
CA ARG A 348 30.88 11.92 -43.49
C ARG A 348 30.04 12.94 -42.71
N LYS A 349 30.66 14.12 -42.52
CA LYS A 349 30.06 15.40 -42.14
C LYS A 349 29.18 15.94 -43.28
N ARG A 350 28.01 16.51 -42.95
CA ARG A 350 27.25 17.45 -43.82
C ARG A 350 26.53 18.42 -42.87
N ALA A 351 27.04 19.64 -42.68
CA ALA A 351 26.84 20.84 -43.50
C ALA A 351 25.42 21.42 -43.38
N ARG A 352 25.37 22.56 -42.67
CA ARG A 352 24.25 23.50 -42.51
C ARG A 352 23.81 24.07 -43.86
N ARG A 353 22.51 24.39 -44.00
CA ARG A 353 21.98 25.46 -44.84
C ARG A 353 20.73 26.10 -44.20
N PRO A 354 20.37 27.34 -44.60
CA PRO A 354 19.79 28.35 -43.73
C PRO A 354 18.28 28.57 -43.91
N ASP A 355 17.77 29.48 -43.08
CA ASP A 355 16.44 30.06 -42.98
C ASP A 355 15.73 30.36 -44.30
N GLU A 356 14.42 30.09 -44.32
CA GLU A 356 13.44 30.92 -45.03
C GLU A 356 12.17 31.07 -44.19
N SER A 357 11.65 32.29 -44.26
CA SER A 357 10.62 32.91 -43.45
C SER A 357 9.19 32.67 -43.97
N SER A 358 8.24 32.96 -43.07
CA SER A 358 6.92 33.57 -43.33
C SER A 358 5.89 32.81 -44.18
N SER A 359 4.74 32.47 -43.56
CA SER A 359 3.46 33.14 -43.84
C SER A 359 2.32 32.53 -43.02
N ALA A 360 1.48 33.43 -42.50
CA ALA A 360 0.18 33.15 -41.91
C ALA A 360 -0.80 32.56 -42.93
N SER A 361 -1.77 31.75 -42.47
CA SER A 361 -3.21 31.93 -42.77
C SER A 361 -4.05 30.74 -42.30
N SER A 362 -5.13 31.09 -41.59
CA SER A 362 -6.49 30.54 -41.71
C SER A 362 -6.82 29.13 -41.20
N SER A 363 -7.67 29.14 -40.18
CA SER A 363 -8.63 28.09 -39.80
C SER A 363 -9.50 27.62 -40.97
N PRO A 364 -10.12 26.44 -40.82
CA PRO A 364 -11.52 26.34 -41.17
C PRO A 364 -12.36 25.76 -40.03
N GLU A 365 -13.48 26.45 -39.78
CA GLU A 365 -14.66 25.92 -39.11
C GLU A 365 -15.21 24.73 -39.90
N VAL A 366 -15.62 23.69 -39.19
CA VAL A 366 -16.36 22.57 -39.77
C VAL A 366 -17.73 22.52 -39.09
N SER A 367 -18.72 23.05 -39.78
CA SER A 367 -20.13 22.89 -39.48
C SER A 367 -20.59 21.51 -39.96
N PHE A 368 -21.05 20.65 -39.05
CA PHE A 368 -21.82 19.47 -39.42
C PHE A 368 -23.31 19.76 -39.19
N ALA A 369 -24.05 19.67 -40.28
CA ALA A 369 -25.49 19.75 -40.32
C ALA A 369 -26.12 18.43 -39.87
N ASP A 370 -27.29 18.57 -39.24
CA ASP A 370 -28.30 17.54 -39.06
C ASP A 370 -28.60 16.83 -40.38
N ASP A 371 -28.64 15.50 -40.35
CA ASP A 371 -29.45 14.74 -41.30
C ASP A 371 -30.19 13.63 -40.55
N SER A 372 -31.49 13.72 -40.67
CA SER A 372 -32.52 12.88 -40.11
C SER A 372 -32.96 11.88 -41.17
N SER A 373 -32.85 10.59 -40.89
CA SER A 373 -33.63 9.59 -41.63
C SER A 373 -33.96 8.41 -40.72
N ASP A 374 -35.26 8.25 -40.53
CA ASP A 374 -35.95 7.05 -40.10
C ASP A 374 -35.52 5.85 -40.95
N ASP A 375 -35.26 4.71 -40.31
CA ASP A 375 -35.41 3.39 -40.93
C ASP A 375 -35.78 2.37 -39.85
N ASP A 376 -37.04 1.92 -39.94
CA ASP A 376 -37.60 0.76 -39.26
C ASP A 376 -36.82 -0.51 -39.66
N MET A 377 -36.20 -1.17 -38.69
CA MET A 377 -35.72 -2.55 -38.84
C MET A 377 -36.15 -3.37 -37.63
N ASP A 378 -37.29 -4.02 -37.81
CA ASP A 378 -37.76 -5.17 -37.04
C ASP A 378 -36.80 -6.35 -37.24
N VAL A 379 -36.05 -6.72 -36.20
CA VAL A 379 -35.23 -7.94 -36.21
C VAL A 379 -35.43 -8.72 -34.92
N SER A 380 -36.05 -9.88 -35.13
CA SER A 380 -36.30 -10.95 -34.18
C SER A 380 -35.07 -11.35 -33.35
N ALA A 381 -35.27 -11.50 -32.05
CA ALA A 381 -34.29 -11.99 -31.10
C ALA A 381 -33.95 -13.47 -31.31
N PRO A 382 -32.65 -13.86 -31.28
CA PRO A 382 -32.26 -15.21 -30.94
C PRO A 382 -31.86 -15.29 -29.46
N VAL A 383 -32.57 -16.17 -28.75
CA VAL A 383 -32.19 -16.71 -27.44
C VAL A 383 -30.85 -17.44 -27.61
N LEU A 384 -29.80 -16.97 -26.94
CA LEU A 384 -28.55 -17.70 -26.77
C LEU A 384 -28.28 -17.96 -25.29
N THR A 385 -28.62 -19.18 -24.89
CA THR A 385 -28.12 -19.84 -23.68
C THR A 385 -26.71 -20.36 -23.97
N SER A 386 -25.69 -19.86 -23.29
CA SER A 386 -24.42 -20.59 -23.16
C SER A 386 -23.69 -20.18 -21.89
N SER A 387 -23.83 -21.03 -20.87
CA SER A 387 -22.94 -21.10 -19.72
C SER A 387 -21.54 -21.55 -20.16
N PRO A 388 -20.44 -20.92 -19.70
CA PRO A 388 -19.15 -21.57 -19.72
C PRO A 388 -19.01 -22.48 -18.50
N ALA A 389 -18.88 -23.78 -18.77
CA ALA A 389 -18.52 -24.81 -17.81
C ALA A 389 -17.16 -24.48 -17.17
N THR A 390 -17.13 -24.37 -15.85
CA THR A 390 -15.89 -24.31 -15.08
C THR A 390 -15.52 -25.74 -14.68
N THR A 391 -14.45 -26.26 -15.28
CA THR A 391 -13.88 -27.57 -14.99
C THR A 391 -13.23 -27.54 -13.60
N HIS A 392 -13.88 -28.17 -12.61
CA HIS A 392 -13.26 -28.44 -11.32
C HIS A 392 -12.27 -29.61 -11.47
N VAL A 393 -10.97 -29.32 -11.35
CA VAL A 393 -9.96 -30.36 -11.09
C VAL A 393 -10.04 -30.73 -9.61
N ALA A 394 -10.68 -31.86 -9.34
CA ALA A 394 -10.69 -32.48 -8.02
C ALA A 394 -9.31 -33.13 -7.75
N LEU A 395 -8.54 -32.57 -6.83
CA LEU A 395 -7.41 -33.26 -6.22
C LEU A 395 -7.94 -34.15 -5.09
N SER A 396 -7.92 -35.46 -5.34
CA SER A 396 -8.13 -36.50 -4.35
C SER A 396 -6.92 -36.56 -3.42
N ASN A 397 -7.14 -36.32 -2.12
CA ASN A 397 -6.21 -36.74 -1.09
C ASN A 397 -6.92 -37.71 -0.15
N SER A 398 -6.75 -38.99 -0.48
CA SER A 398 -7.01 -40.12 0.39
C SER A 398 -5.87 -40.24 1.40
N ARG A 399 -6.13 -39.95 2.68
CA ARG A 399 -5.39 -40.59 3.77
C ARG A 399 -6.29 -40.85 4.97
N ALA A 400 -6.44 -42.13 5.22
CA ALA A 400 -7.24 -42.72 6.27
C ALA A 400 -6.73 -42.35 7.66
N VAL A 401 -7.63 -41.87 8.52
CA VAL A 401 -7.46 -41.91 9.97
C VAL A 401 -8.45 -42.93 10.50
N ARG A 402 -7.93 -44.04 11.02
CA ARG A 402 -8.70 -45.09 11.69
C ARG A 402 -9.25 -44.53 13.01
N ARG A 403 -10.58 -44.54 13.13
CA ARG A 403 -11.30 -44.40 14.39
C ARG A 403 -11.29 -45.76 15.09
N SER A 404 -10.80 -45.82 16.33
CA SER A 404 -11.08 -46.91 17.25
C SER A 404 -12.10 -46.43 18.27
N ASP A 405 -13.37 -46.68 18.00
CA ASP A 405 -14.40 -46.70 19.04
C ASP A 405 -14.41 -48.11 19.63
N ARG A 406 -14.21 -48.21 20.96
CA ARG A 406 -14.54 -49.39 21.74
C ARG A 406 -15.54 -48.96 22.80
N LEU A 407 -16.78 -49.40 22.60
CA LEU A 407 -17.90 -49.25 23.51
C LEU A 407 -18.19 -50.61 24.16
N THR A 408 -18.95 -50.52 25.25
CA THR A 408 -19.71 -51.55 26.00
C THR A 408 -19.02 -52.38 27.08
N LYS A 409 -19.37 -52.05 28.33
CA LYS A 409 -20.14 -52.87 29.28
C LYS A 409 -19.91 -54.39 29.24
N HIS A 410 -19.29 -54.92 30.28
CA HIS A 410 -19.94 -55.77 31.30
C HIS A 410 -19.08 -55.83 32.56
#